data_AF-A0A1G9ATZ0-F1
#
_entry.id   AF-A0A1G9ATZ0-F1
#
_cell.length_a   1.000
_cell.length_b   1.000
_cell.length_c   1.000
_cell.angle_alpha   90.00
_cell.angle_beta   90.00
_cell.angle_gamma   90.00
#
_symmetry.space_group_name_H-M   'P 1'
#
loop_
_entity.id
_entity.type
_entity.pdbx_description
1 polymer ?
#
loop_
_entity_poly.entity_id
_entity_poly.type
_entity_poly.pdbx_seq_one_letter_code
_entity_poly.pdbx_strand_id
1 'polypeptide(L)'
;MIKPRKQLVDTKTIAAEYGVAEPTVRSWASRYRWAQYGEPRKRLWDLAEVEATRAQLQAAKTEQADVLAEALERVHGLMCHDARDWGHDRRDAWLYGVFVGWECEEQHEHDWVCGGPNAMHEVAARHGWTPDQVEQLRRYRAAIATRRDGPSVAR
;
A
#
# COMPACT_ATOMS: atom_id res chain seq x y z
N MET A 1 3.84 -39.41 22.32
CA MET A 1 3.63 -38.09 21.67
C MET A 1 2.43 -38.25 20.72
N ILE A 2 1.26 -37.72 21.09
CA ILE A 2 0.02 -37.89 20.31
C ILE A 2 0.05 -36.87 19.17
N LYS A 3 -0.05 -37.33 17.91
CA LYS A 3 -0.16 -36.41 16.76
C LYS A 3 -1.48 -35.64 16.86
N PRO A 4 -1.49 -34.31 16.69
CA PRO A 4 -2.72 -33.53 16.69
C PRO A 4 -3.67 -34.06 15.60
N ARG A 5 -4.97 -34.14 15.93
CA ARG A 5 -6.00 -34.56 14.98
C ARG A 5 -6.16 -33.49 13.91
N LYS A 6 -6.13 -33.91 12.64
CA LYS A 6 -6.39 -33.02 11.50
C LYS A 6 -7.82 -32.51 11.56
N GLN A 7 -8.00 -31.21 11.39
CA GLN A 7 -9.31 -30.60 11.23
C GLN A 7 -9.54 -30.37 9.74
N LEU A 8 -10.57 -31.02 9.21
CA LEU A 8 -10.86 -31.00 7.78
C LEU A 8 -12.02 -30.05 7.51
N VAL A 9 -11.80 -29.08 6.62
CA VAL A 9 -12.77 -28.03 6.26
C VAL A 9 -13.01 -28.00 4.76
N ASP A 10 -14.23 -27.71 4.34
CA ASP A 10 -14.54 -27.61 2.91
C ASP A 10 -14.18 -26.23 2.33
N THR A 11 -14.11 -26.17 1.00
CA THR A 11 -13.73 -24.95 0.26
C THR A 11 -14.67 -23.77 0.53
N LYS A 12 -15.97 -24.05 0.73
CA LYS A 12 -17.00 -23.01 0.93
C LYS A 12 -16.87 -22.41 2.33
N THR A 13 -16.61 -23.24 3.34
CA THR A 13 -16.33 -22.77 4.70
C THR A 13 -15.10 -21.87 4.72
N ILE A 14 -13.99 -22.29 4.11
CA ILE A 14 -12.77 -21.47 4.00
C ILE A 14 -13.06 -20.14 3.29
N ALA A 15 -13.78 -20.18 2.17
CA ALA A 15 -14.12 -19.00 1.40
C ALA A 15 -14.95 -17.99 2.23
N ALA A 16 -15.94 -18.48 2.97
CA ALA A 16 -16.77 -17.66 3.84
C ALA A 16 -15.98 -17.07 5.03
N GLU A 17 -15.14 -17.88 5.68
CA GLU A 17 -14.34 -17.47 6.83
C GLU A 17 -13.35 -16.35 6.48
N TYR A 18 -12.66 -16.48 5.34
CA TYR A 18 -11.65 -15.52 4.92
C TYR A 18 -12.17 -14.43 3.97
N GLY A 19 -13.48 -14.40 3.69
CA GLY A 19 -14.09 -13.41 2.81
C GLY A 19 -13.53 -13.42 1.38
N VAL A 20 -13.14 -14.59 0.87
CA VAL A 20 -12.60 -14.76 -0.49
C VAL A 20 -13.51 -15.64 -1.33
N ALA A 21 -13.41 -15.53 -2.66
CA ALA A 21 -14.16 -16.39 -3.55
C ALA A 21 -13.61 -17.84 -3.53
N GLU A 22 -14.47 -18.85 -3.64
CA GLU A 22 -14.06 -20.27 -3.70
C GLU A 22 -13.00 -20.60 -4.79
N PRO A 23 -13.01 -19.97 -5.99
CA PRO A 23 -11.92 -20.13 -6.96
C PRO A 23 -10.56 -19.70 -6.42
N THR A 24 -10.50 -18.68 -5.56
CA THR A 24 -9.27 -18.21 -4.93
C THR A 24 -8.72 -19.27 -3.98
N VAL A 25 -9.57 -19.89 -3.17
CA VAL A 25 -9.19 -20.99 -2.28
C VAL A 25 -8.65 -22.18 -3.08
N ARG A 26 -9.31 -22.53 -4.20
CA ARG A 26 -8.82 -23.61 -5.09
C ARG A 26 -7.47 -23.27 -5.73
N SER A 27 -7.27 -22.01 -6.10
CA SER A 27 -5.98 -21.51 -6.61
C SER A 27 -4.88 -21.64 -5.55
N TRP A 28 -5.17 -21.29 -4.29
CA TRP A 28 -4.24 -21.49 -3.18
C TRP A 28 -3.93 -22.97 -2.98
N ALA A 29 -4.95 -23.82 -2.89
CA ALA A 29 -4.77 -25.26 -2.73
C ALA A 29 -3.87 -25.87 -3.81
N SER A 30 -4.04 -25.45 -5.07
CA SER A 30 -3.20 -25.88 -6.19
C SER A 30 -1.77 -25.35 -6.06
N ARG A 31 -1.61 -24.03 -5.85
CA ARG A 31 -0.32 -23.35 -5.81
C ARG A 31 0.56 -23.82 -4.65
N TYR A 32 -0.05 -24.03 -3.48
CA TYR A 32 0.61 -24.45 -2.25
C TYR A 32 0.53 -25.97 -2.03
N ARG A 33 0.03 -26.71 -3.02
CA ARG A 33 -0.04 -28.18 -3.02
C ARG A 33 -0.69 -28.77 -1.77
N TRP A 34 -1.82 -28.21 -1.35
CA TRP A 34 -2.57 -28.73 -0.21
C TRP A 34 -3.01 -30.17 -0.45
N ALA A 35 -3.02 -30.95 0.62
CA ALA A 35 -3.52 -32.31 0.56
C ALA A 35 -5.04 -32.29 0.42
N GLN A 36 -5.56 -32.90 -0.65
CA GLN A 36 -6.98 -33.07 -0.84
C GLN A 36 -7.47 -34.29 -0.05
N TYR A 37 -8.46 -34.10 0.82
CA TYR A 37 -9.17 -35.16 1.53
C TYR A 37 -10.62 -35.26 1.04
N GLY A 38 -11.25 -36.39 1.33
CA GLY A 38 -12.63 -36.66 0.94
C GLY A 38 -12.80 -37.02 -0.54
N GLU A 39 -14.06 -37.01 -1.00
CA GLU A 39 -14.42 -37.35 -2.37
C GLU A 39 -14.14 -36.19 -3.34
N PRO A 40 -13.94 -36.44 -4.64
CA PRO A 40 -13.71 -35.39 -5.63
C PRO A 40 -14.76 -34.27 -5.64
N ARG A 41 -16.01 -34.58 -5.28
CA ARG A 41 -17.15 -33.65 -5.18
C ARG A 41 -17.29 -32.98 -3.80
N LYS A 42 -16.60 -33.47 -2.78
CA LYS A 42 -16.58 -32.94 -1.40
C LYS A 42 -15.13 -32.83 -0.92
N ARG A 43 -14.38 -31.94 -1.57
CA ARG A 43 -12.97 -31.70 -1.23
C ARG A 43 -12.88 -31.04 0.13
N LEU A 44 -12.14 -31.69 1.02
CA LEU A 44 -11.80 -31.18 2.33
C LEU A 44 -10.30 -30.88 2.37
N TRP A 45 -9.94 -29.85 3.11
CA TRP A 45 -8.57 -29.35 3.28
C TRP A 45 -8.22 -29.38 4.76
N ASP A 46 -6.93 -29.61 5.06
CA ASP A 46 -6.44 -29.52 6.43
C ASP A 46 -6.38 -28.05 6.84
N LEU A 47 -7.12 -27.67 7.89
CA LEU A 47 -7.19 -26.29 8.37
C LEU A 47 -5.80 -25.73 8.69
N ALA A 48 -4.88 -26.57 9.19
CA ALA A 48 -3.51 -26.15 9.46
C ALA A 48 -2.75 -25.72 8.19
N GLU A 49 -2.99 -26.36 7.04
CA GLU A 49 -2.39 -25.97 5.75
C GLU A 49 -2.98 -24.65 5.24
N VAL A 50 -4.28 -24.45 5.46
CA VAL A 50 -5.00 -23.22 5.11
C VAL A 50 -4.45 -22.03 5.90
N GLU A 51 -4.36 -22.17 7.22
CA GLU A 51 -3.83 -21.15 8.13
C GLU A 51 -2.37 -20.83 7.82
N ALA A 52 -1.53 -21.85 7.60
CA ALA A 52 -0.12 -21.66 7.23
C ALA A 52 0.02 -20.89 5.91
N THR A 53 -0.78 -21.22 4.90
CA THR A 53 -0.76 -20.53 3.61
C THR A 53 -1.23 -19.08 3.75
N ARG A 54 -2.25 -18.82 4.57
CA ARG A 54 -2.72 -17.47 4.86
C ARG A 54 -1.65 -16.66 5.57
N ALA A 55 -0.97 -17.25 6.55
CA ALA A 55 0.14 -16.61 7.24
C ALA A 55 1.26 -16.25 6.27
N GLN A 56 1.63 -17.15 5.35
CA GLN A 56 2.63 -16.87 4.31
C GLN A 56 2.19 -15.77 3.35
N LEU A 57 0.94 -15.79 2.86
CA LEU A 57 0.40 -14.75 1.99
C LEU A 57 0.34 -13.39 2.68
N GLN A 58 -0.06 -13.37 3.95
CA GLN A 58 -0.10 -12.15 4.75
C GLN A 58 1.31 -11.61 5.00
N ALA A 59 2.27 -12.47 5.34
CA ALA A 59 3.67 -12.09 5.53
C ALA A 59 4.26 -11.50 4.25
N ALA A 60 4.07 -12.15 3.10
CA ALA A 60 4.54 -11.65 1.81
C ALA A 60 3.89 -10.30 1.43
N LYS A 61 2.60 -10.11 1.75
CA LYS A 61 1.91 -8.84 1.54
C LYS A 61 2.45 -7.73 2.44
N THR A 62 2.78 -8.06 3.68
CA THR A 62 3.40 -7.12 4.63
C THR A 62 4.82 -6.77 4.17
N GLU A 63 5.64 -7.75 3.81
CA GLU A 63 6.99 -7.53 3.28
C GLU A 63 6.97 -6.64 2.02
N GLN A 64 6.08 -6.93 1.08
CA GLN A 64 5.90 -6.09 -0.11
C GLN A 64 5.43 -4.67 0.24
N ALA A 65 4.65 -4.52 1.32
CA ALA A 65 4.24 -3.22 1.80
C ALA A 65 5.40 -2.42 2.39
N ASP A 66 6.25 -3.07 3.18
CA ASP A 66 7.42 -2.46 3.80
C ASP A 66 8.43 -2.02 2.73
N VAL A 67 8.71 -2.88 1.73
CA VAL A 67 9.58 -2.53 0.60
C VAL A 67 9.04 -1.35 -0.19
N LEU A 68 7.72 -1.29 -0.42
CA LEU A 68 7.10 -0.15 -1.10
C LEU A 68 7.20 1.14 -0.27
N ALA A 69 6.96 1.06 1.05
CA ALA A 69 7.09 2.21 1.93
C ALA A 69 8.53 2.75 1.95
N GLU A 70 9.52 1.87 2.07
CA GLU A 70 10.94 2.24 1.99
C GLU A 70 11.28 2.89 0.64
N ALA A 71 10.83 2.31 -0.47
CA ALA A 71 11.08 2.87 -1.80
C ALA A 71 10.50 4.29 -1.95
N LEU A 72 9.28 4.51 -1.44
CA LEU A 72 8.62 5.82 -1.46
C LEU A 72 9.36 6.84 -0.57
N GLU A 73 9.81 6.43 0.62
CA GLU A 73 10.63 7.27 1.51
C GLU A 73 11.96 7.65 0.84
N ARG A 74 12.62 6.70 0.17
CA ARG A 74 13.86 6.98 -0.56
C ARG A 74 13.65 7.98 -1.69
N VAL A 75 12.58 7.85 -2.47
CA VAL A 75 12.25 8.80 -3.54
C VAL A 75 11.93 10.18 -2.95
N HIS A 76 11.13 10.24 -1.89
CA HIS A 76 10.83 11.49 -1.19
C HIS A 76 12.12 12.18 -0.71
N GLY A 77 12.99 11.49 0.02
CA GLY A 77 14.25 12.04 0.51
C GLY A 77 15.17 12.51 -0.61
N LEU A 78 15.27 11.75 -1.72
CA LEU A 78 16.02 12.17 -2.90
C LEU A 78 15.49 13.48 -3.48
N MET A 79 14.18 13.62 -3.62
CA MET A 79 13.55 14.83 -4.18
C MET A 79 13.67 16.04 -3.25
N CYS A 80 13.48 15.86 -1.94
CA CYS A 80 13.62 16.92 -0.93
C CYS A 80 15.04 17.51 -0.87
N HIS A 81 16.06 16.68 -1.14
CA HIS A 81 17.46 17.08 -1.04
C HIS A 81 18.12 17.36 -2.40
N ASP A 82 17.37 17.26 -3.50
CA ASP A 82 17.85 17.66 -4.82
C ASP A 82 17.76 19.18 -4.97
N ALA A 83 18.86 19.80 -5.44
CA ALA A 83 18.95 21.25 -5.65
C ALA A 83 18.21 21.74 -6.91
N ARG A 84 17.59 20.84 -7.69
CA ARG A 84 16.81 21.16 -8.88
C ARG A 84 15.66 22.12 -8.56
N ASP A 85 15.45 23.10 -9.44
CA ASP A 85 14.19 23.86 -9.46
C ASP A 85 13.05 22.99 -10.01
N TRP A 86 12.40 22.28 -9.11
CA TRP A 86 11.26 21.42 -9.41
C TRP A 86 10.05 22.19 -9.96
N GLY A 87 9.97 23.51 -9.76
CA GLY A 87 8.86 24.35 -10.23
C GLY A 87 9.00 24.78 -11.69
N HIS A 88 10.14 24.50 -12.33
CA HIS A 88 10.45 24.96 -13.69
C HIS A 88 9.73 24.15 -14.77
N ASP A 89 9.88 22.82 -14.78
CA ASP A 89 9.20 21.94 -15.73
C ASP A 89 7.86 21.44 -15.17
N ARG A 90 6.85 21.33 -16.04
CA ARG A 90 5.50 20.95 -15.63
C ARG A 90 5.42 19.54 -15.02
N ARG A 91 6.19 18.58 -15.54
CA ARG A 91 6.18 17.18 -15.07
C ARG A 91 6.95 17.05 -13.77
N ASP A 92 8.12 17.69 -13.69
CA ASP A 92 8.90 17.74 -12.46
C ASP A 92 8.08 18.41 -11.35
N ALA A 93 7.35 19.47 -11.68
CA ALA A 93 6.50 20.14 -10.71
C ALA A 93 5.36 19.27 -10.19
N TRP A 94 4.75 18.48 -11.07
CA TRP A 94 3.73 17.52 -10.69
C TRP A 94 4.30 16.43 -9.79
N LEU A 95 5.43 15.83 -10.15
CA LEU A 95 6.09 14.79 -9.36
C LEU A 95 6.46 15.32 -7.98
N TYR A 96 7.05 16.51 -7.90
CA TYR A 96 7.40 17.13 -6.63
C TYR A 96 6.16 17.38 -5.78
N GLY A 97 5.06 17.87 -6.35
CA GLY A 97 3.81 18.05 -5.61
C GLY A 97 3.22 16.74 -5.09
N VAL A 98 3.37 15.64 -5.83
CA VAL A 98 2.90 14.30 -5.44
C VAL A 98 3.75 13.70 -4.31
N PHE A 99 5.07 13.81 -4.39
CA PHE A 99 5.97 13.19 -3.40
C PHE A 99 6.29 14.10 -2.21
N VAL A 100 6.63 15.37 -2.45
CA VAL A 100 7.17 16.32 -1.45
C VAL A 100 6.17 17.40 -1.05
N GLY A 101 5.35 17.86 -2.00
CA GLY A 101 4.27 18.82 -1.79
C GLY A 101 4.68 20.26 -2.01
N TRP A 102 3.72 21.07 -2.44
CA TRP A 102 3.86 22.53 -2.62
C TRP A 102 3.20 23.34 -1.51
N GLU A 103 2.52 22.69 -0.57
CA GLU A 103 1.85 23.35 0.55
C GLU A 103 2.37 22.73 1.83
N CYS A 104 2.57 23.58 2.84
CA CYS A 104 2.80 23.16 4.21
C CYS A 104 1.46 22.65 4.78
N GLU A 105 1.42 21.38 5.18
CA GLU A 105 0.21 20.76 5.76
C GLU A 105 0.18 20.86 7.30
N GLU A 106 1.28 21.30 7.91
CA GLU A 106 1.39 21.49 9.35
C GLU A 106 0.91 22.88 9.77
N GLN A 107 0.18 22.95 10.89
CA GLN A 107 -0.13 24.21 11.55
C GLN A 107 1.08 24.68 12.36
N HIS A 108 2.04 25.31 11.70
CA HIS A 108 3.16 26.00 12.34
C HIS A 108 3.33 27.41 11.78
N GLU A 109 4.14 28.24 12.45
CA GLU A 109 4.50 29.57 11.96
C GLU A 109 5.45 29.42 10.77
N HIS A 110 4.97 29.74 9.57
CA HIS A 110 5.74 29.57 8.33
C HIS A 110 6.94 30.51 8.34
N ASP A 111 8.14 29.93 8.42
CA ASP A 111 9.39 30.64 8.21
C ASP A 111 9.79 30.65 6.71
N TRP A 112 10.97 31.14 6.40
CA TRP A 112 11.48 31.18 5.02
C TRP A 112 11.81 29.79 4.44
N VAL A 113 11.76 28.72 5.26
CA VAL A 113 12.05 27.33 4.88
C VAL A 113 10.77 26.59 4.49
N CYS A 114 9.68 26.79 5.21
CA CYS A 114 8.36 26.35 4.77
C CYS A 114 7.86 27.32 3.69
N GLY A 115 8.01 26.93 2.40
CA GLY A 115 7.43 27.65 1.28
C GLY A 115 5.98 27.97 1.59
N GLY A 116 5.69 29.26 1.84
CA GLY A 116 4.46 29.70 2.48
C GLY A 116 3.19 29.27 1.71
N PRO A 117 1.99 29.68 2.16
CA PRO A 117 0.69 29.19 1.66
C PRO A 117 0.41 29.41 0.16
N ASN A 118 1.34 30.03 -0.57
CA ASN A 118 1.19 30.43 -1.96
C ASN A 118 2.00 29.57 -2.95
N ALA A 119 2.92 28.70 -2.52
CA ALA A 119 3.76 27.95 -3.45
C ALA A 119 2.95 27.06 -4.41
N MET A 120 1.91 26.37 -3.92
CA MET A 120 0.99 25.62 -4.80
C MET A 120 0.22 26.53 -5.74
N HIS A 121 -0.29 27.67 -5.26
CA HIS A 121 -1.03 28.62 -6.10
C HIS A 121 -0.15 29.15 -7.24
N GLU A 122 1.10 29.49 -6.95
CA GLU A 122 2.06 29.99 -7.93
C GLU A 122 2.43 28.92 -8.97
N VAL A 123 2.72 27.69 -8.53
CA VAL A 123 3.06 26.58 -9.42
C VAL A 123 1.85 26.16 -10.27
N ALA A 124 0.66 26.10 -9.68
CA ALA A 124 -0.57 25.81 -10.39
C ALA A 124 -0.86 26.88 -11.46
N ALA A 125 -0.74 28.16 -11.12
CA ALA A 125 -0.91 29.26 -12.07
C ALA A 125 0.12 29.19 -13.20
N ARG A 126 1.40 28.95 -12.86
CA ARG A 126 2.50 28.82 -13.84
C ARG A 126 2.25 27.72 -14.86
N HIS A 127 1.74 26.57 -14.42
CA HIS A 127 1.55 25.39 -15.29
C HIS A 127 0.11 25.23 -15.79
N GLY A 128 -0.76 26.19 -15.50
CA GLY A 128 -2.17 26.19 -15.90
C GLY A 128 -2.95 25.01 -15.31
N TRP A 129 -2.66 24.62 -14.08
CA TRP A 129 -3.38 23.54 -13.40
C TRP A 129 -4.77 24.02 -12.97
N THR A 130 -5.77 23.20 -13.25
CA THR A 130 -7.14 23.46 -12.80
C THR A 130 -7.30 23.11 -11.31
N PRO A 131 -8.34 23.63 -10.64
CA PRO A 131 -8.65 23.23 -9.27
C PRO A 131 -8.77 21.70 -9.10
N ASP A 132 -9.37 21.01 -10.08
CA ASP A 132 -9.51 19.55 -10.05
C ASP A 132 -8.16 18.82 -10.11
N GLN A 133 -7.19 19.36 -10.86
CA GLN A 133 -5.84 18.82 -10.94
C GLN A 133 -5.07 19.02 -9.63
N VAL A 134 -5.23 20.17 -9.00
CA VAL A 134 -4.64 20.43 -7.66
C VAL A 134 -5.24 19.48 -6.63
N GLU A 135 -6.55 19.29 -6.65
CA GLU A 135 -7.24 18.34 -5.77
C GLU A 135 -6.80 16.89 -6.01
N GLN A 136 -6.64 16.49 -7.27
CA GLN A 136 -6.10 15.17 -7.62
C GLN A 136 -4.67 14.98 -7.08
N LEU A 137 -3.83 16.01 -7.19
CA LEU A 137 -2.47 16.00 -6.67
C LEU A 137 -2.46 15.85 -5.14
N ARG A 138 -3.33 16.58 -4.42
CA ARG A 138 -3.51 16.41 -2.96
C ARG A 138 -3.91 14.99 -2.58
N ARG A 139 -4.84 14.38 -3.33
CA ARG A 139 -5.24 12.97 -3.09
C ARG A 139 -4.08 11.99 -3.30
N TYR A 140 -3.28 12.18 -4.35
CA TYR A 140 -2.12 11.33 -4.61
C TYR A 140 -1.05 11.47 -3.55
N ARG A 141 -0.77 12.70 -3.13
CA ARG A 141 0.11 13.00 -2.01
C ARG A 141 -0.35 12.32 -0.72
N ALA A 142 -1.62 12.50 -0.34
CA ALA A 142 -2.18 11.88 0.86
C ALA A 142 -2.07 10.34 0.83
N ALA A 143 -2.29 9.72 -0.33
CA ALA A 143 -2.13 8.28 -0.51
C ALA A 143 -0.67 7.82 -0.37
N ILE A 144 0.28 8.58 -0.90
CA ILE A 144 1.72 8.29 -0.76
C ILE A 144 2.18 8.48 0.67
N ALA A 145 1.81 9.60 1.32
CA ALA A 145 2.14 9.87 2.72
C ALA A 145 1.62 8.75 3.64
N THR A 146 0.33 8.38 3.49
CA THR A 146 -0.27 7.25 4.22
C THR A 146 0.50 5.94 4.03
N ARG A 147 0.99 5.69 2.80
CA ARG A 147 1.71 4.47 2.49
C ARG A 147 3.15 4.46 3.02
N ARG A 148 3.79 5.62 3.01
CA ARG A 148 5.17 5.83 3.45
C ARG A 148 5.31 5.80 4.96
N ASP A 149 4.42 6.51 5.65
CA ASP A 149 4.45 6.63 7.11
C ASP A 149 3.95 5.34 7.79
N GLY A 150 3.26 4.48 7.01
CA GLY A 150 2.69 3.21 7.48
C GLY A 150 1.64 3.41 8.58
N PRO A 151 1.03 2.32 9.10
CA PRO A 151 0.46 2.41 10.44
C PRO A 151 1.65 2.67 11.38
N SER A 152 1.68 3.85 12.00
CA SER A 152 2.61 4.17 13.08
C SER A 152 2.62 3.05 14.13
N VAL A 153 3.53 2.08 13.99
CA VAL A 153 3.92 1.22 15.08
C VAL A 153 4.86 2.09 15.90
N ALA A 154 4.28 2.74 16.93
CA ALA A 154 5.05 3.40 17.97
C ALA A 154 6.13 2.42 18.44
N ARG A 155 7.39 2.74 18.12
CA ARG A 155 8.56 2.03 18.64
C ARG A 155 8.94 2.60 20.00
#